data_AF-A0A9E2CHZ5-F1
#
_entry.id   AF-A0A9E2CHZ5-F1
#
_cell.length_a   1.000
_cell.length_b   1.000
_cell.length_c   1.000
_cell.angle_alpha   90.00
_cell.angle_beta   90.00
_cell.angle_gamma   90.00
#
_symmetry.space_group_name_H-M   'P 1'
#
loop_
_entity.id
_entity.type
_entity.pdbx_description
1 polymer ?
#
loop_
_entity_poly.entity_id
_entity_poly.type
_entity_poly.pdbx_seq_one_letter_code
_entity_poly.pdbx_strand_id
1 'polypeptide(L)' 'SGGQRQYIGTLAGAAIAAGADALFMEVHDNPDEAKSDPATVYPLDQLRALLKRLLRIADAVGQD' A
#
# COMPACT_ATOMS: atom_id res chain seq x y z
N SER A 1 -4.95 -16.50 9.18
CA SER A 1 -3.71 -15.70 9.18
C SER A 1 -3.98 -14.37 9.89
N GLY A 2 -2.94 -13.62 10.23
CA GLY A 2 -3.04 -12.26 10.83
C GLY A 2 -2.39 -11.21 9.93
N GLY A 3 -2.05 -10.04 10.47
CA GLY A 3 -1.46 -8.94 9.70
C GLY A 3 -1.48 -7.62 10.46
N GLN A 4 -0.66 -6.66 10.03
CA GLN A 4 -0.60 -5.32 10.62
C GLN A 4 -0.78 -4.26 9.52
N ARG A 5 -2.05 -4.05 9.14
CA ARG A 5 -2.49 -3.13 8.07
C ARG A 5 -1.86 -1.74 8.18
N GLN A 6 -1.63 -1.25 9.40
CA GLN A 6 -1.04 0.07 9.66
C GLN A 6 0.38 0.24 9.06
N TYR A 7 1.10 -0.86 8.79
CA TYR A 7 2.45 -0.79 8.22
C TYR A 7 2.48 -0.83 6.69
N ILE A 8 1.36 -1.13 6.01
CA ILE A 8 1.32 -1.22 4.53
C ILE A 8 1.87 0.05 3.91
N GLY A 9 1.42 1.22 4.36
CA GLY A 9 1.87 2.50 3.82
C GLY A 9 3.34 2.82 4.11
N THR A 10 3.91 2.32 5.20
CA THR A 10 5.34 2.52 5.53
C THR A 10 6.20 1.59 4.69
N LEU A 11 5.84 0.31 4.60
CA LEU A 11 6.57 -0.69 3.84
C LEU A 11 6.51 -0.45 2.33
N ALA A 12 5.34 -0.05 1.80
CA ALA A 12 5.20 0.34 0.39
C ALA A 12 6.11 1.54 0.04
N GLY A 13 6.19 2.54 0.93
CA GLY A 13 7.10 3.68 0.75
C GLY A 13 8.56 3.27 0.78
N ALA A 14 8.94 2.38 1.71
CA ALA A 14 10.30 1.83 1.78
C ALA A 14 10.67 1.02 0.54
N ALA A 15 9.74 0.22 -0.01
CA ALA A 15 9.95 -0.56 -1.22
C ALA A 15 10.24 0.36 -2.43
N ILE A 16 9.44 1.41 -2.63
CA ILE A 16 9.68 2.41 -3.70
C ILE A 16 11.02 3.12 -3.49
N ALA A 17 11.30 3.58 -2.27
CA ALA A 17 12.56 4.26 -1.95
C ALA A 17 13.79 3.35 -2.14
N ALA A 18 13.63 2.04 -1.97
CA ALA A 18 14.68 1.04 -2.22
C ALA A 18 14.83 0.66 -3.71
N GLY A 19 13.96 1.17 -4.59
CA GLY A 19 14.04 0.95 -6.04
C GLY A 19 13.19 -0.21 -6.56
N ALA A 20 12.07 -0.55 -5.91
CA ALA A 20 11.12 -1.51 -6.46
C ALA A 20 10.40 -0.94 -7.69
N ASP A 21 10.37 -1.69 -8.81
CA ASP A 21 9.71 -1.27 -10.06
C ASP A 21 8.17 -1.29 -9.96
N ALA A 22 7.62 -2.12 -9.06
CA ALA A 22 6.18 -2.30 -8.94
C ALA A 22 5.75 -2.69 -7.51
N LEU A 23 4.50 -2.36 -7.19
CA LEU A 23 3.82 -2.81 -5.97
C LEU A 23 2.59 -3.63 -6.35
N PHE A 24 2.41 -4.75 -5.66
CA PHE A 24 1.15 -5.49 -5.64
C PHE A 24 0.46 -5.24 -4.30
N MET A 25 -0.83 -4.92 -4.32
CA MET A 25 -1.62 -4.71 -3.11
C MET A 25 -3.05 -5.23 -3.30
N GLU A 26 -3.56 -5.95 -2.31
CA GLU A 26 -4.97 -6.29 -2.22
C GLU A 26 -5.75 -5.14 -1.58
N VAL A 27 -6.95 -4.87 -2.09
CA VAL A 27 -7.76 -3.73 -1.69
C VAL A 27 -9.22 -4.17 -1.56
N HIS A 28 -9.92 -3.66 -0.54
CA HIS A 28 -11.32 -3.96 -0.29
C HIS A 28 -12.07 -2.70 0.17
N ASP A 29 -13.36 -2.59 -0.20
CA ASP A 29 -14.24 -1.48 0.23
C ASP A 29 -14.59 -1.56 1.71
N ASN A 30 -14.77 -2.78 2.23
CA ASN A 30 -14.90 -3.09 3.65
C ASN A 30 -13.88 -4.17 4.11
N PRO A 31 -12.63 -3.79 4.46
CA PRO A 31 -11.56 -4.74 4.81
C PRO A 31 -11.94 -5.76 5.88
N ASP A 32 -12.80 -5.41 6.82
CA ASP A 32 -13.17 -6.30 7.93
C ASP A 32 -14.18 -7.39 7.50
N GLU A 33 -14.84 -7.21 6.35
CA GLU A 33 -15.71 -8.20 5.71
C GLU A 33 -15.02 -8.97 4.57
N ALA A 34 -13.72 -8.75 4.34
CA ALA A 34 -13.00 -9.48 3.31
C ALA A 34 -13.00 -10.99 3.61
N LYS A 35 -13.45 -11.78 2.62
CA LYS A 35 -13.56 -13.24 2.74
C LYS A 35 -12.20 -13.95 2.85
N SER A 36 -11.13 -13.27 2.43
CA SER A 36 -9.74 -13.66 2.63
C SER A 36 -8.95 -12.46 3.11
N ASP A 37 -7.96 -12.74 3.97
CA ASP A 37 -6.93 -11.77 4.38
C ASP A 37 -7.41 -10.40 4.89
N PRO A 38 -8.48 -10.32 5.72
CA PRO A 38 -9.01 -9.05 6.22
C PRO A 38 -7.96 -8.22 6.97
N ALA A 39 -6.97 -8.86 7.60
CA ALA A 39 -5.90 -8.18 8.32
C ALA A 39 -4.84 -7.49 7.43
N THR A 40 -4.79 -7.79 6.12
CA THR A 40 -3.76 -7.28 5.19
C THR A 40 -4.31 -6.58 3.96
N VAL A 41 -5.60 -6.72 3.62
CA VAL A 41 -6.20 -5.92 2.54
C VAL A 41 -6.30 -4.44 2.93
N TYR A 42 -6.01 -3.55 1.97
CA TYR A 42 -6.00 -2.11 2.19
C TYR A 42 -7.41 -1.49 1.97
N PRO A 43 -7.81 -0.45 2.72
CA PRO A 43 -9.10 0.20 2.53
C PRO A 43 -9.15 0.96 1.20
N LEU A 44 -10.17 0.71 0.37
CA LEU A 44 -10.32 1.30 -0.96
C LEU A 44 -10.42 2.83 -0.93
N ASP A 45 -11.11 3.37 0.06
CA ASP A 45 -11.29 4.81 0.26
C ASP A 45 -9.96 5.55 0.56
N GLN A 46 -8.97 4.84 1.13
CA GLN A 46 -7.65 5.37 1.43
C GLN A 46 -6.64 5.17 0.29
N LEU A 47 -6.92 4.26 -0.66
CA LEU A 47 -5.98 3.87 -1.72
C LEU A 47 -5.44 5.06 -2.49
N ARG A 48 -6.31 5.98 -2.91
CA ARG A 48 -5.91 7.16 -3.71
C ARG A 48 -4.91 8.06 -2.95
N ALA A 49 -5.12 8.25 -1.65
CA ALA A 49 -4.24 9.06 -0.83
C ALA A 49 -2.87 8.39 -0.66
N LEU A 50 -2.85 7.07 -0.44
CA LEU A 50 -1.61 6.29 -0.39
C LEU A 50 -0.83 6.38 -1.70
N LEU A 51 -1.47 6.09 -2.85
CA LEU A 51 -0.80 6.12 -4.15
C LEU A 51 -0.21 7.50 -4.47
N LYS A 52 -0.94 8.59 -4.18
CA LYS A 52 -0.41 9.96 -4.32
C LYS A 52 0.83 10.19 -3.46
N ARG A 53 0.88 9.62 -2.25
CA ARG A 53 2.06 9.71 -1.38
C ARG A 53 3.22 8.89 -1.93
N LEU A 54 2.98 7.69 -2.44
CA LEU A 54 4.01 6.82 -3.02
C LEU A 54 4.61 7.43 -4.29
N LEU A 55 3.79 8.02 -5.16
CA LEU A 55 4.27 8.75 -6.34
C LEU A 55 5.19 9.92 -5.97
N ARG A 56 4.90 10.65 -4.88
CA ARG A 56 5.81 11.70 -4.39
C ARG A 56 7.14 11.14 -3.88
N ILE A 57 7.15 9.92 -3.33
CA ILE A 57 8.39 9.26 -2.91
C ILE A 57 9.19 8.85 -4.14
N ALA A 58 8.54 8.23 -5.14
CA ALA A 58 9.16 7.83 -6.41
C ALA A 58 9.85 9.03 -7.09
N ASP A 59 9.12 10.13 -7.26
CA ASP A 59 9.63 11.39 -7.82
C ASP A 59 10.85 11.92 -7.02
N ALA A 60 10.76 11.92 -5.69
CA ALA A 60 11.85 12.39 -4.83
C ALA A 60 13.13 11.54 -4.91
N VAL A 61 13.03 10.26 -5.29
CA VAL A 61 14.19 9.36 -5.45
C VAL A 61 14.59 9.15 -6.91
N GLY A 62 13.97 9.87 -7.86
CA GLY A 62 14.30 9.79 -9.29
C GLY A 62 13.85 8.50 -9.96
N GLN A 63 12.74 7.91 -9.50
CA GLN A 63 12.08 6.78 -10.15
C GLN A 63 10.97 7.34 -11.06
N ASP A 64 11.14 7.20 -12.38
CA ASP A 64 10.22 7.67 -13.43
C ASP A 64 9.07 6.68 -13.70
#